data_AF-A0A960AF52-F1
#
_entry.id   AF-A0A960AF52-F1
#
_cell.length_a   1.000
_cell.length_b   1.000
_cell.length_c   1.000
_cell.angle_alpha   90.00
_cell.angle_beta   90.00
_cell.angle_gamma   90.00
#
_symmetry.space_group_name_H-M   'P 1'
#
loop_
_entity.id
_entity.type
_entity.pdbx_description
1 polymer ?
#
loop_
_entity_poly.entity_id
_entity_poly.type
_entity_poly.pdbx_seq_one_letter_code
_entity_poly.pdbx_strand_id
1 'polypeptide(L)'
;MPATASSYSITMRLYTAPDHGVVGHVATAISTAGGVVTAIDVAESSHVRLVVDVTCSASDAGHADDLRAVVAELEGVEVHRVSDRTFLLHLGGKIEVSSKVPLRTRDDLSMAYTPGVGRVSMALAEEPRDIARLTVKGNSVAVVTDGSAVLGLGNIGPGAALPVMEGKAALFKRFADIDAWPICLASQDTDEIVKAVEMIAPGFGGINLEDIAAPRCFEIERRLRERLDIPVFHD
;
A
#
# COMPACT_ATOMS: atom_id res chain seq x y z
N MET A 1 4.34 26.74 15.12
CA MET A 1 5.22 25.81 14.39
C MET A 1 4.33 25.01 13.44
N PRO A 2 4.74 24.73 12.19
CA PRO A 2 3.94 23.86 11.35
C PRO A 2 3.86 22.51 12.06
N ALA A 3 2.66 21.92 12.14
CA ALA A 3 2.49 20.59 12.68
C ALA A 3 3.45 19.65 11.93
N THR A 4 4.36 19.00 12.65
CA THR A 4 5.29 18.00 12.09
C THR A 4 4.47 17.03 11.25
N ALA A 5 4.81 16.90 9.97
CA ALA A 5 4.09 16.00 9.08
C ALA A 5 4.21 14.58 9.65
N SER A 6 3.09 13.88 9.84
CA SER A 6 3.07 12.50 10.33
C SER A 6 3.86 11.52 9.44
N SER A 7 4.32 11.97 8.26
CA SER A 7 5.13 11.22 7.30
C SER A 7 6.51 10.83 7.81
N TYR A 8 7.08 11.57 8.77
CA TYR A 8 8.37 11.24 9.40
C TYR A 8 8.14 10.87 10.85
N SER A 9 7.56 9.68 11.07
CA SER A 9 7.30 9.16 12.41
C SER A 9 8.05 7.85 12.63
N ILE A 10 8.81 7.79 13.72
CA ILE A 10 9.59 6.62 14.12
C ILE A 10 9.05 6.04 15.42
N THR A 11 9.16 4.72 15.56
CA THR A 11 9.02 4.02 16.83
C THR A 11 10.39 3.49 17.24
N MET A 12 10.84 3.89 18.42
CA MET A 12 12.09 3.44 19.03
C MET A 12 11.78 2.44 20.13
N ARG A 13 12.30 1.22 20.01
CA ARG A 13 12.31 0.24 21.10
C ARG A 13 13.53 0.47 21.97
N LEU A 14 13.29 0.78 23.23
CA LEU A 14 14.29 1.11 24.22
C LEU A 14 14.38 0.00 25.26
N TYR A 15 15.60 -0.43 25.58
CA TYR A 15 15.88 -1.22 26.77
C TYR A 15 16.40 -0.29 27.83
N THR A 16 15.76 -0.32 29.00
CA THR A 16 16.12 0.55 30.11
C THR A 16 16.27 -0.25 31.40
N ALA A 17 17.00 0.32 32.34
CA ALA A 17 16.91 -0.11 33.73
C ALA A 17 15.44 -0.07 34.21
N PRO A 18 15.05 -0.84 35.23
CA PRO A 18 13.71 -0.80 35.84
C PRO A 18 13.53 0.47 36.70
N ASP A 19 13.85 1.62 36.12
CA ASP A 19 13.64 2.95 36.67
C ASP A 19 12.50 3.62 35.89
N HIS A 20 11.40 3.92 36.58
CA HIS A 20 10.22 4.54 35.97
C HIS A 20 10.46 5.99 35.53
N GLY A 21 11.51 6.66 36.04
CA GLY A 21 11.88 8.03 35.63
C GLY A 21 12.36 8.13 34.19
N VAL A 22 12.88 7.02 33.63
CA VAL A 22 13.46 6.98 32.28
C VAL A 22 12.46 7.36 31.20
N VAL A 23 11.18 7.02 31.38
CA VAL A 23 10.10 7.36 30.44
C VAL A 23 9.94 8.87 30.31
N GLY A 24 9.97 9.58 31.44
CA GLY A 24 9.88 11.03 31.48
C GLY A 24 11.11 11.71 30.86
N HIS A 25 12.30 11.18 31.12
CA HIS A 25 13.54 11.68 30.54
C HIS A 25 13.57 11.53 29.02
N VAL A 26 13.18 10.36 28.50
CA VAL A 26 13.08 10.12 27.05
C VAL A 26 12.09 11.09 26.41
N ALA A 27 10.90 11.24 26.99
CA ALA A 27 9.89 12.14 26.45
C ALA A 27 10.37 13.60 26.41
N THR A 28 11.06 14.03 27.47
CA THR A 28 11.63 15.38 27.61
C THR A 28 12.77 15.60 26.62
N ALA A 29 13.65 14.63 26.44
CA ALA A 29 14.77 14.70 25.52
C ALA A 29 14.29 14.86 24.06
N ILE A 30 13.33 14.03 23.64
CA ILE A 30 12.72 14.11 22.30
C ILE A 30 12.06 15.48 22.10
N SER A 31 11.30 15.96 23.09
CA SER A 31 10.60 17.25 23.01
C SER A 31 11.57 18.43 22.95
N THR A 32 12.69 18.35 23.69
CA THR A 32 13.74 19.39 23.73
C THR A 32 14.49 19.47 22.41
N ALA A 33 14.69 18.33 21.75
CA ALA A 33 15.27 18.25 20.42
C ALA A 33 14.29 18.68 19.29
N GLY A 34 13.04 19.04 19.64
CA GLY A 34 12.04 19.51 18.68
C GLY A 34 11.17 18.41 18.08
N GLY A 35 11.30 17.17 18.53
CA GLY A 35 10.43 16.06 18.17
C GLY A 35 9.11 16.10 18.95
N VAL A 36 8.05 15.53 18.37
CA VAL A 36 6.75 15.41 19.06
C VAL A 36 6.54 13.97 19.47
N VAL A 37 6.52 13.69 20.78
CA VAL A 37 6.16 12.37 21.30
C VAL A 37 4.66 12.16 21.12
N THR A 38 4.28 11.06 20.48
CA THR A 38 2.88 10.73 20.15
C THR A 38 2.36 9.51 20.90
N ALA A 39 3.24 8.57 21.26
CA ALA A 39 2.91 7.43 22.12
C ALA A 39 4.14 6.96 22.90
N ILE A 40 3.90 6.40 24.07
CA ILE A 40 4.88 5.67 24.87
C ILE A 40 4.16 4.45 25.43
N ASP A 41 4.63 3.28 25.05
CA ASP A 41 4.05 2.00 25.46
C ASP A 41 5.11 1.16 26.18
N VAL A 42 4.76 0.60 27.33
CA VAL A 42 5.63 -0.37 28.01
C VAL A 42 5.34 -1.76 27.44
N ALA A 43 6.26 -2.28 26.63
CA ALA A 43 6.12 -3.58 25.98
C ALA A 43 6.42 -4.75 26.95
N GLU A 44 7.37 -4.55 27.87
CA GLU A 44 7.75 -5.53 28.88
C GLU A 44 8.22 -4.82 30.14
N SER A 45 7.84 -5.32 31.31
CA SER A 45 8.32 -4.83 32.60
C SER A 45 8.74 -6.01 33.47
N SER A 46 9.98 -5.98 33.94
CA SER A 46 10.56 -7.00 34.81
C SER A 46 11.40 -6.34 35.91
N HIS A 47 11.85 -7.12 36.89
CA HIS A 47 12.75 -6.65 37.94
C HIS A 47 14.17 -6.33 37.46
N VAL A 48 14.50 -6.70 36.22
CA VAL A 48 15.87 -6.57 35.66
C VAL A 48 15.91 -5.54 34.53
N ARG A 49 14.81 -5.38 33.80
CA ARG A 49 14.71 -4.47 32.65
C ARG A 49 13.29 -3.98 32.45
N LEU A 50 13.19 -2.80 31.85
CA LEU A 50 11.96 -2.26 31.28
C LEU A 50 12.18 -2.10 29.76
N VAL A 51 11.19 -2.51 28.96
CA VAL A 51 11.20 -2.34 27.51
C VAL A 51 10.11 -1.35 27.14
N VAL A 52 10.52 -0.22 26.56
CA VAL A 52 9.64 0.90 26.24
C VAL A 52 9.68 1.15 24.74
N ASP A 53 8.52 1.13 24.10
CA ASP A 53 8.37 1.57 22.71
C ASP A 53 7.93 3.05 22.74
N VAL A 54 8.75 3.94 22.20
CA VAL A 54 8.45 5.37 22.12
C VAL A 54 8.24 5.75 20.66
N THR A 55 7.05 6.28 20.37
CA THR A 55 6.72 6.81 19.05
C THR A 55 6.79 8.32 19.05
N CYS A 56 7.55 8.89 18.11
CA CYS A 56 7.64 10.33 17.92
C CYS A 56 7.56 10.73 16.43
N SER A 57 7.29 12.00 16.21
CA SER A 57 7.32 12.65 14.89
C SER A 57 8.51 13.59 14.80
N ALA A 58 9.28 13.46 13.72
CA ALA A 58 10.34 14.35 13.31
C ALA A 58 9.85 15.30 12.21
N SER A 59 10.66 16.30 11.85
CA SER A 59 10.38 17.20 10.72
C SER A 59 10.73 16.56 9.37
N ASP A 60 11.75 15.70 9.37
CA ASP A 60 12.34 15.07 8.19
C ASP A 60 13.19 13.85 8.64
N ALA A 61 13.82 13.18 7.68
CA ALA A 61 14.64 11.99 7.94
C ALA A 61 15.92 12.31 8.76
N GLY A 62 16.56 13.46 8.53
CA GLY A 62 17.76 13.83 9.28
C GLY A 62 17.44 14.12 10.75
N HIS A 63 16.35 14.85 10.99
CA HIS A 63 15.87 15.09 12.35
C HIS A 63 15.45 13.77 13.04
N ALA A 64 14.93 12.78 12.33
CA ALA A 64 14.64 11.47 12.93
C ALA A 64 15.92 10.76 13.45
N ASP A 65 17.02 10.87 12.71
CA ASP A 65 18.33 10.37 13.15
C ASP A 65 18.88 11.16 14.36
N ASP A 66 18.68 12.48 14.39
CA ASP A 66 19.04 13.33 15.52
C ASP A 66 18.25 12.95 16.78
N LEU A 67 16.93 12.73 16.67
CA LEU A 67 16.09 12.28 17.78
C LEU A 67 16.54 10.92 18.32
N ARG A 68 16.90 9.99 17.43
CA ARG A 68 17.49 8.70 17.82
C ARG A 68 18.79 8.90 18.59
N ALA A 69 19.68 9.77 18.11
CA ALA A 69 20.97 10.03 18.74
C ALA A 69 20.80 10.62 20.14
N VAL A 70 19.93 11.62 20.30
CA VAL A 70 19.60 12.23 21.60
C VAL A 70 19.08 11.20 22.60
N VAL A 71 18.21 10.28 22.17
CA VAL A 71 17.70 9.21 23.06
C VAL A 71 18.79 8.19 23.40
N ALA A 72 19.70 7.90 22.47
CA ALA A 72 20.82 6.96 22.69
C ALA A 72 21.90 7.50 23.65
N GLU A 73 21.96 8.82 23.86
CA GLU A 73 22.88 9.45 24.82
C GLU A 73 22.35 9.46 26.25
N LEU A 74 21.08 9.10 26.48
CA LEU A 74 20.49 9.08 27.81
C LEU A 74 21.08 7.93 28.65
N GLU A 75 21.50 8.26 29.88
CA GLU A 75 22.01 7.28 30.83
C GLU A 75 20.94 6.22 31.14
N GLY A 76 21.33 4.95 31.07
CA GLY A 76 20.42 3.83 31.35
C GLY A 76 19.42 3.51 30.25
N VAL A 77 19.59 4.09 29.05
CA VAL A 77 18.78 3.80 27.84
C VAL A 77 19.66 3.17 26.76
N GLU A 78 19.23 2.03 26.23
CA GLU A 78 19.78 1.44 25.01
C GLU A 78 18.70 1.46 23.92
N VAL A 79 18.97 2.14 22.81
CA VAL A 79 18.08 2.12 21.63
C VAL A 79 18.30 0.80 20.88
N HIS A 80 17.45 -0.19 21.15
CA HIS A 80 17.56 -1.51 20.57
C HIS A 80 17.16 -1.56 19.09
N ARG A 81 16.07 -0.88 18.73
CA ARG A 81 15.57 -0.84 17.35
C ARG A 81 14.87 0.49 17.09
N VAL A 82 15.08 1.05 15.90
CA VAL A 82 14.28 2.16 15.38
C VAL A 82 13.53 1.67 14.15
N SER A 83 12.27 2.02 14.03
CA SER A 83 11.41 1.60 12.93
C SER A 83 10.62 2.78 12.41
N ASP A 84 10.78 3.07 11.12
CA ASP A 84 9.96 4.06 10.42
C ASP A 84 8.54 3.50 10.26
N ARG A 85 7.55 4.26 10.74
CA ARG A 85 6.14 3.81 10.72
C ARG A 85 5.56 3.72 9.32
N THR A 86 6.05 4.53 8.39
CA THR A 86 5.70 4.39 6.97
C THR A 86 6.18 3.05 6.46
N PHE A 87 7.43 2.65 6.74
CA PHE A 87 7.93 1.33 6.32
C PHE A 87 7.21 0.18 7.03
N LEU A 88 6.92 0.31 8.33
CA LEU A 88 6.16 -0.70 9.07
C LEU A 88 4.77 -0.93 8.47
N LEU A 89 4.07 0.13 8.04
CA LEU A 89 2.78 0.03 7.36
C LEU A 89 2.84 -0.77 6.05
N HIS A 90 4.00 -0.81 5.40
CA HIS A 90 4.19 -1.49 4.11
C HIS A 90 4.68 -2.94 4.27
N LEU A 91 4.90 -3.44 5.49
CA LEU A 91 5.29 -4.83 5.71
C LEU A 91 4.18 -5.77 5.25
N GLY A 92 4.42 -6.50 4.16
CA GLY A 92 3.45 -7.42 3.55
C GLY A 92 2.51 -6.77 2.52
N GLY A 93 2.70 -5.49 2.20
CA GLY A 93 1.83 -4.75 1.28
C GLY A 93 0.58 -4.19 1.95
N LYS A 94 -0.19 -3.39 1.20
CA LYS A 94 -1.37 -2.67 1.73
C LYS A 94 -2.71 -3.31 1.39
N ILE A 95 -2.72 -4.32 0.52
CA ILE A 95 -3.93 -4.93 0.00
C ILE A 95 -3.83 -6.45 0.01
N GLU A 96 -4.97 -7.12 0.08
CA GLU A 96 -5.08 -8.59 0.02
C GLU A 96 -6.31 -9.00 -0.80
N VAL A 97 -6.37 -10.28 -1.17
CA VAL A 97 -7.55 -10.88 -1.80
C VAL A 97 -8.32 -11.67 -0.75
N SER A 98 -9.63 -11.44 -0.65
CA SER A 98 -10.53 -12.20 0.20
C SER A 98 -11.70 -12.79 -0.60
N SER A 99 -12.18 -13.96 -0.17
CA SER A 99 -13.34 -14.60 -0.80
C SER A 99 -14.62 -13.87 -0.43
N LYS A 100 -15.46 -13.55 -1.42
CA LYS A 100 -16.80 -13.00 -1.21
C LYS A 100 -17.81 -14.05 -0.72
N VAL A 101 -17.50 -15.33 -0.89
CA VAL A 101 -18.37 -16.45 -0.50
C VAL A 101 -17.69 -17.34 0.54
N PRO A 102 -18.42 -17.89 1.51
CA PRO A 102 -17.86 -18.86 2.46
C PRO A 102 -17.51 -20.16 1.72
N LEU A 103 -16.34 -20.72 2.04
CA LEU A 103 -15.86 -22.01 1.52
C LEU A 103 -15.59 -22.95 2.70
N ARG A 104 -16.65 -23.38 3.39
CA ARG A 104 -16.57 -24.14 4.66
C ARG A 104 -16.79 -25.62 4.45
N THR A 105 -17.58 -25.99 3.45
CA THR A 105 -18.02 -27.36 3.21
C THR A 105 -17.59 -27.84 1.82
N ARG A 106 -17.66 -29.16 1.62
CA ARG A 106 -17.48 -29.75 0.29
C ARG A 106 -18.53 -29.25 -0.70
N ASP A 107 -19.74 -29.01 -0.24
CA ASP A 107 -20.83 -28.49 -1.08
C ASP A 107 -20.52 -27.07 -1.56
N ASP A 108 -20.04 -26.19 -0.67
CA ASP A 108 -19.58 -24.85 -1.01
C ASP A 108 -18.50 -24.89 -2.11
N LEU A 109 -17.52 -25.79 -1.94
CA LEU A 109 -16.43 -25.98 -2.91
C LEU A 109 -16.95 -26.50 -4.26
N SER A 110 -17.91 -27.43 -4.24
CA SER A 110 -18.51 -27.96 -5.47
C SER A 110 -19.37 -26.95 -6.23
N MET A 111 -19.91 -25.94 -5.54
CA MET A 111 -20.62 -24.83 -6.16
C MET A 111 -19.68 -23.73 -6.68
N ALA A 112 -18.72 -23.30 -5.84
CA ALA A 112 -17.80 -22.22 -6.19
C ALA A 112 -16.74 -22.65 -7.20
N TYR A 113 -16.43 -23.95 -7.26
CA TYR A 113 -15.47 -24.53 -8.18
C TYR A 113 -16.07 -25.76 -8.87
N THR A 114 -15.27 -26.81 -9.11
CA THR A 114 -15.71 -27.97 -9.87
C THR A 114 -16.65 -28.87 -9.05
N PRO A 115 -17.72 -29.42 -9.66
CA PRO A 115 -18.11 -29.24 -11.07
C PRO A 115 -19.01 -28.00 -11.34
N GLY A 116 -19.52 -27.33 -10.31
CA GLY A 116 -20.56 -26.30 -10.41
C GLY A 116 -20.20 -25.11 -11.30
N VAL A 117 -18.98 -24.58 -11.17
CA VAL A 117 -18.48 -23.41 -11.93
C VAL A 117 -18.54 -23.64 -13.44
N GLY A 118 -18.45 -24.90 -13.91
CA GLY A 118 -18.54 -25.23 -15.33
C GLY A 118 -19.85 -24.76 -15.98
N ARG A 119 -20.96 -24.78 -15.23
CA ARG A 119 -22.25 -24.27 -15.72
C ARG A 119 -22.22 -22.76 -15.93
N VAL A 120 -21.54 -22.02 -15.05
CA VAL A 120 -21.38 -20.57 -15.19
C VAL A 120 -20.48 -20.25 -16.38
N SER A 121 -19.38 -21.00 -16.56
CA SER A 121 -18.50 -20.84 -17.72
C SER A 121 -19.22 -21.09 -19.05
N MET A 122 -20.06 -22.15 -19.12
CA MET A 122 -20.85 -22.43 -20.33
C MET A 122 -21.91 -21.35 -20.58
N ALA A 123 -22.60 -20.89 -19.54
CA ALA A 123 -23.56 -19.79 -19.67
C ALA A 123 -22.90 -18.50 -20.20
N LEU A 124 -21.67 -18.19 -19.77
CA LEU A 124 -20.91 -17.05 -20.29
C LEU A 124 -20.39 -17.27 -21.72
N ALA A 125 -20.13 -18.52 -22.12
CA ALA A 125 -19.80 -18.82 -23.51
C ALA A 125 -21.00 -18.61 -24.45
N GLU A 126 -22.22 -18.87 -23.97
CA GLU A 126 -23.47 -18.66 -24.70
C GLU A 126 -23.93 -17.19 -24.69
N GLU A 127 -23.81 -16.49 -23.56
CA GLU A 127 -24.15 -15.08 -23.39
C GLU A 127 -23.00 -14.29 -22.73
N PRO A 128 -22.01 -13.83 -23.52
CA PRO A 128 -20.83 -13.13 -22.97
C PRO A 128 -21.15 -11.83 -22.22
N ARG A 129 -22.29 -11.19 -22.48
CA ARG A 129 -22.66 -9.91 -21.83
C ARG A 129 -22.93 -10.06 -20.34
N ASP A 130 -23.18 -11.29 -19.86
CA ASP A 130 -23.41 -11.58 -18.45
C ASP A 130 -22.12 -11.57 -17.59
N ILE A 131 -20.94 -11.40 -18.20
CA ILE A 131 -19.65 -11.48 -17.51
C ILE A 131 -19.54 -10.52 -16.32
N ALA A 132 -20.05 -9.29 -16.46
CA ALA A 132 -20.03 -8.30 -15.38
C ALA A 132 -20.95 -8.70 -14.20
N ARG A 133 -22.05 -9.41 -14.49
CA ARG A 133 -23.04 -9.86 -13.50
C ARG A 133 -22.58 -11.11 -12.75
N LEU A 134 -21.86 -12.00 -13.44
CA LEU A 134 -21.50 -13.33 -12.92
C LEU A 134 -20.05 -13.42 -12.41
N THR A 135 -19.26 -12.36 -12.52
CA THR A 135 -17.84 -12.37 -12.13
C THR A 135 -17.43 -11.08 -11.43
N VAL A 136 -16.19 -11.05 -10.92
CA VAL A 136 -15.59 -9.86 -10.32
C VAL A 136 -15.46 -8.69 -11.32
N LYS A 137 -15.51 -8.94 -12.64
CA LYS A 137 -15.36 -7.93 -13.69
C LYS A 137 -16.29 -6.73 -13.49
N GLY A 138 -17.51 -6.95 -12.98
CA GLY A 138 -18.47 -5.86 -12.76
C GLY A 138 -18.04 -4.82 -11.72
N ASN A 139 -17.06 -5.11 -10.87
CA ASN A 139 -16.58 -4.21 -9.81
C ASN A 139 -15.04 -4.09 -9.76
N SER A 140 -14.31 -4.60 -10.76
CA SER A 140 -12.85 -4.60 -10.75
C SER A 140 -12.24 -3.54 -11.65
N VAL A 141 -11.15 -2.93 -11.18
CA VAL A 141 -10.35 -1.94 -11.93
C VAL A 141 -8.88 -2.34 -11.93
N ALA A 142 -8.23 -2.31 -13.09
CA ALA A 142 -6.78 -2.43 -13.16
C ALA A 142 -6.15 -1.05 -12.97
N VAL A 143 -5.29 -0.88 -11.97
CA VAL A 143 -4.47 0.32 -11.78
C VAL A 143 -3.14 0.08 -12.49
N VAL A 144 -3.01 0.57 -13.72
CA VAL A 144 -1.92 0.26 -14.63
C VAL A 144 -0.88 1.38 -14.64
N THR A 145 0.39 1.03 -14.45
CA THR A 145 1.51 1.98 -14.54
C THR A 145 2.72 1.32 -15.21
N ASP A 146 3.62 2.12 -15.79
CA ASP A 146 4.98 1.71 -16.16
C ASP A 146 6.06 2.28 -15.20
N GLY A 147 5.62 3.06 -14.20
CA GLY A 147 6.47 3.73 -13.22
C GLY A 147 7.35 4.84 -13.81
N SER A 148 6.98 5.40 -14.97
CA SER A 148 7.79 6.43 -15.64
C SER A 148 7.59 7.85 -15.11
N ALA A 149 6.53 8.12 -14.35
CA ALA A 149 6.26 9.44 -13.76
C ALA A 149 5.63 9.32 -12.36
N VAL A 150 6.27 8.59 -11.45
CA VAL A 150 5.72 8.32 -10.11
C VAL A 150 5.79 9.56 -9.23
N LEU A 151 4.63 10.15 -8.90
CA LEU A 151 4.53 11.33 -8.04
C LEU A 151 5.46 12.47 -8.52
N GLY A 152 6.29 13.02 -7.63
CA GLY A 152 7.38 13.95 -7.98
C GLY A 152 8.74 13.27 -8.12
N LEU A 153 8.80 11.94 -8.11
CA LEU A 153 10.04 11.15 -8.13
C LEU A 153 10.53 10.86 -9.56
N GLY A 154 9.65 11.04 -10.56
CA GLY A 154 9.97 10.79 -11.95
C GLY A 154 10.01 9.30 -12.30
N ASN A 155 10.91 8.93 -13.21
CA ASN A 155 11.02 7.56 -13.69
C ASN A 155 11.84 6.70 -12.73
N ILE A 156 11.16 6.00 -11.82
CA ILE A 156 11.75 5.06 -10.86
C ILE A 156 11.49 3.60 -11.24
N GLY A 157 10.74 3.39 -12.31
CA GLY A 157 10.41 2.08 -12.85
C GLY A 157 9.23 1.39 -12.13
N PRO A 158 8.71 0.31 -12.72
CA PRO A 158 7.44 -0.28 -12.34
C PRO A 158 7.45 -0.92 -10.95
N GLY A 159 8.56 -1.56 -10.56
CA GLY A 159 8.67 -2.18 -9.23
C GLY A 159 8.64 -1.15 -8.09
N ALA A 160 9.28 0.00 -8.29
CA ALA A 160 9.29 1.08 -7.30
C ALA A 160 7.97 1.87 -7.27
N ALA A 161 7.17 1.80 -8.34
CA ALA A 161 5.81 2.36 -8.40
C ALA A 161 4.78 1.53 -7.63
N LEU A 162 5.02 0.22 -7.43
CA LEU A 162 4.04 -0.71 -6.86
C LEU A 162 3.42 -0.24 -5.53
N PRO A 163 4.18 0.31 -4.55
CA PRO A 163 3.56 0.86 -3.35
C PRO A 163 2.56 1.97 -3.64
N VAL A 164 2.84 2.87 -4.60
CA VAL A 164 1.89 3.94 -4.97
C VAL A 164 0.61 3.34 -5.54
N MET A 165 0.75 2.32 -6.42
CA MET A 165 -0.40 1.64 -7.03
C MET A 165 -1.24 0.85 -6.03
N GLU A 166 -0.62 0.17 -5.06
CA GLU A 166 -1.34 -0.45 -3.94
C GLU A 166 -2.11 0.60 -3.13
N GLY A 167 -1.51 1.78 -2.94
CA GLY A 167 -2.16 2.91 -2.29
C GLY A 167 -3.42 3.33 -3.04
N LYS A 168 -3.35 3.51 -4.36
CA LYS A 168 -4.53 3.80 -5.20
C LYS A 168 -5.58 2.71 -5.11
N ALA A 169 -5.19 1.44 -5.17
CA ALA A 169 -6.13 0.33 -5.04
C ALA A 169 -6.86 0.34 -3.68
N ALA A 170 -6.13 0.60 -2.59
CA ALA A 170 -6.72 0.73 -1.25
C ALA A 170 -7.69 1.92 -1.16
N LEU A 171 -7.38 3.06 -1.82
CA LEU A 171 -8.27 4.22 -1.88
C LEU A 171 -9.55 3.92 -2.67
N PHE A 172 -9.45 3.26 -3.83
CA PHE A 172 -10.61 2.79 -4.60
C PHE A 172 -11.53 1.93 -3.73
N LYS A 173 -10.96 0.97 -3.00
CA LYS A 173 -11.73 0.11 -2.11
C LYS A 173 -12.37 0.89 -0.97
N ARG A 174 -11.61 1.76 -0.30
CA ARG A 174 -12.07 2.48 0.89
C ARG A 174 -13.18 3.48 0.60
N PHE A 175 -13.09 4.19 -0.52
CA PHE A 175 -13.94 5.34 -0.82
C PHE A 175 -15.03 5.08 -1.88
N ALA A 176 -14.87 4.04 -2.70
CA ALA A 176 -15.84 3.71 -3.75
C ALA A 176 -16.27 2.23 -3.75
N ASP A 177 -15.78 1.41 -2.81
CA ASP A 177 -16.00 -0.05 -2.77
C ASP A 177 -15.60 -0.79 -4.07
N ILE A 178 -14.66 -0.24 -4.82
CA ILE A 178 -14.14 -0.82 -6.07
C ILE A 178 -13.00 -1.80 -5.74
N ASP A 179 -13.06 -3.00 -6.32
CA ASP A 179 -12.03 -4.03 -6.18
C ASP A 179 -10.89 -3.77 -7.18
N ALA A 180 -10.01 -2.82 -6.87
CA ALA A 180 -8.89 -2.45 -7.71
C ALA A 180 -7.65 -3.34 -7.49
N TRP A 181 -6.85 -3.55 -8.55
CA TRP A 181 -5.59 -4.31 -8.45
C TRP A 181 -4.45 -3.62 -9.21
N PRO A 182 -3.25 -3.50 -8.62
CA PRO A 182 -2.10 -2.87 -9.26
C PRO A 182 -1.49 -3.76 -10.35
N ILE A 183 -1.22 -3.18 -11.52
CA ILE A 183 -0.56 -3.80 -12.67
C ILE A 183 0.60 -2.92 -13.10
N CYS A 184 1.80 -3.21 -12.58
CA CYS A 184 3.02 -2.49 -12.92
C CYS A 184 3.72 -3.20 -14.10
N LEU A 185 3.72 -2.58 -15.27
CA LEU A 185 4.24 -3.16 -16.51
C LEU A 185 5.74 -2.96 -16.62
N ALA A 186 6.47 -4.06 -16.88
CA ALA A 186 7.91 -4.05 -17.11
C ALA A 186 8.31 -3.59 -18.53
N SER A 187 7.58 -2.61 -19.07
CA SER A 187 7.85 -1.98 -20.35
C SER A 187 7.39 -0.53 -20.35
N GLN A 188 8.14 0.33 -21.05
CA GLN A 188 7.79 1.73 -21.30
C GLN A 188 7.57 2.00 -22.80
N ASP A 189 7.47 0.93 -23.60
CA ASP A 189 7.09 0.99 -25.00
C ASP A 189 5.57 1.12 -25.11
N THR A 190 5.11 2.11 -25.89
CA THR A 190 3.68 2.42 -26.04
C THR A 190 2.89 1.24 -26.61
N ASP A 191 3.43 0.54 -27.61
CA ASP A 191 2.73 -0.56 -28.27
C ASP A 191 2.64 -1.78 -27.35
N GLU A 192 3.71 -2.07 -26.60
CA GLU A 192 3.73 -3.13 -25.59
C GLU A 192 2.75 -2.86 -24.45
N ILE A 193 2.69 -1.63 -23.94
CA ILE A 193 1.75 -1.25 -22.89
C ILE A 193 0.31 -1.41 -23.39
N VAL A 194 -0.02 -0.84 -24.55
CA VAL A 194 -1.38 -0.93 -25.11
C VAL A 194 -1.79 -2.39 -25.29
N LYS A 195 -0.91 -3.21 -25.87
CA LYS A 195 -1.15 -4.64 -26.06
C LYS A 195 -1.32 -5.39 -24.74
N ALA A 196 -0.49 -5.10 -23.74
CA ALA A 196 -0.60 -5.74 -22.44
C ALA A 196 -1.94 -5.43 -21.76
N VAL A 197 -2.36 -4.17 -21.80
CA VAL A 197 -3.65 -3.74 -21.24
C VAL A 197 -4.82 -4.40 -21.99
N GLU A 198 -4.78 -4.47 -23.32
CA GLU A 198 -5.77 -5.19 -24.12
C GLU A 198 -5.89 -6.66 -23.73
N MET A 199 -4.76 -7.33 -23.49
CA MET A 199 -4.75 -8.75 -23.12
C MET A 199 -5.36 -9.02 -21.75
N ILE A 200 -5.26 -8.08 -20.79
CA ILE A 200 -5.81 -8.25 -19.44
C ILE A 200 -7.22 -7.68 -19.29
N ALA A 201 -7.67 -6.80 -20.20
CA ALA A 201 -8.98 -6.15 -20.15
C ALA A 201 -10.18 -7.10 -19.93
N PRO A 202 -10.20 -8.37 -20.42
CA PRO A 202 -11.28 -9.30 -20.11
C PRO A 202 -11.55 -9.48 -18.61
N GLY A 203 -10.52 -9.38 -17.75
CA GLY A 203 -10.64 -9.54 -16.30
C GLY A 203 -11.11 -8.30 -15.51
N PHE A 204 -11.21 -7.14 -16.16
CA PHE A 204 -11.47 -5.86 -15.50
C PHE A 204 -12.70 -5.13 -16.05
N GLY A 205 -13.44 -4.44 -15.19
CA GLY A 205 -14.55 -3.57 -15.56
C GLY A 205 -14.12 -2.17 -15.97
N GLY A 206 -12.88 -1.78 -15.66
CA GLY A 206 -12.28 -0.52 -16.10
C GLY A 206 -10.75 -0.53 -15.97
N ILE A 207 -10.11 0.39 -16.67
CA ILE A 207 -8.66 0.63 -16.62
C ILE A 207 -8.41 2.03 -16.07
N ASN A 208 -7.61 2.10 -15.01
CA ASN A 208 -7.07 3.34 -14.46
C ASN A 208 -5.57 3.38 -14.78
N LEU A 209 -5.19 4.11 -15.82
CA LEU A 209 -3.80 4.44 -16.10
C LEU A 209 -3.29 5.37 -15.00
N GLU A 210 -2.06 5.19 -14.56
CA GLU A 210 -1.49 6.00 -13.50
C GLU A 210 0.03 6.15 -13.59
N ASP A 211 0.55 7.32 -13.24
CA ASP A 211 1.99 7.62 -13.17
C ASP A 211 2.77 7.28 -14.47
N ILE A 212 2.17 7.50 -15.65
CA ILE A 212 2.80 7.30 -16.96
C ILE A 212 3.22 8.65 -17.55
N ALA A 213 4.49 8.78 -17.94
CA ALA A 213 5.07 10.03 -18.42
C ALA A 213 4.43 10.54 -19.73
N ALA A 214 4.22 11.86 -19.78
CA ALA A 214 3.93 12.58 -21.01
C ALA A 214 5.13 12.55 -21.99
N PRO A 215 4.91 12.62 -23.31
CA PRO A 215 3.60 12.70 -23.99
C PRO A 215 2.94 11.33 -24.24
N ARG A 216 3.60 10.21 -23.90
CA ARG A 216 3.16 8.85 -24.26
C ARG A 216 1.82 8.49 -23.64
N CYS A 217 1.56 8.93 -22.41
CA CYS A 217 0.32 8.66 -21.72
C CYS A 217 -0.93 9.08 -22.52
N PHE A 218 -0.89 10.20 -23.23
CA PHE A 218 -2.00 10.65 -24.08
C PHE A 218 -2.27 9.69 -25.24
N GLU A 219 -1.20 9.16 -25.86
CA GLU A 219 -1.33 8.21 -26.94
C GLU A 219 -1.85 6.85 -26.44
N ILE A 220 -1.33 6.37 -25.31
CA ILE A 220 -1.76 5.13 -24.66
C ILE A 220 -3.25 5.23 -24.31
N GLU A 221 -3.66 6.30 -23.61
CA GLU A 221 -5.04 6.54 -23.21
C GLU A 221 -5.98 6.58 -24.42
N ARG A 222 -5.63 7.34 -25.46
CA ARG A 222 -6.42 7.44 -26.69
C ARG A 222 -6.59 6.07 -27.36
N ARG A 223 -5.50 5.34 -27.57
CA ARG A 223 -5.53 4.01 -28.23
C ARG A 223 -6.35 3.02 -27.43
N LEU A 224 -6.23 3.01 -26.10
CA LEU A 224 -7.02 2.11 -25.24
C LEU A 224 -8.50 2.47 -25.24
N ARG A 225 -8.87 3.76 -25.20
CA ARG A 225 -10.26 4.21 -25.34
C ARG A 225 -10.90 3.82 -26.67
N GLU A 226 -10.13 3.80 -27.75
CA GLU A 226 -10.61 3.41 -29.08
C GLU A 226 -10.79 1.90 -29.22
N ARG A 227 -10.02 1.09 -28.47
CA ARG A 227 -9.92 -0.35 -28.67
C ARG A 227 -10.64 -1.20 -27.62
N LEU A 228 -10.90 -0.64 -26.44
CA LEU A 228 -11.57 -1.35 -25.35
C LEU A 228 -13.05 -0.99 -25.25
N ASP A 229 -13.86 -1.96 -24.85
CA ASP A 229 -15.29 -1.83 -24.58
C ASP A 229 -15.59 -1.44 -23.11
N ILE A 230 -14.55 -1.19 -22.32
CA ILE A 230 -14.59 -0.77 -20.92
C ILE A 230 -14.03 0.66 -20.77
N PRO A 231 -14.45 1.41 -19.73
CA PRO A 231 -13.92 2.74 -19.47
C PRO A 231 -12.40 2.71 -19.21
N VAL A 232 -11.70 3.65 -19.85
CA VAL A 232 -10.28 3.93 -19.64
C VAL A 232 -10.14 5.37 -19.15
N PHE A 233 -9.52 5.51 -17.99
CA PHE A 233 -9.25 6.78 -17.33
C PHE A 233 -7.77 6.89 -17.00
N HIS A 234 -7.23 8.09 -17.04
CA HIS A 234 -5.88 8.41 -16.59
C HIS A 234 -6.03 9.52 -15.54
N ASP A 235 -5.55 9.27 -14.33
CA ASP A 235 -5.59 10.24 -13.23
C ASP A 235 -4.52 11.35 -13.38
#